data_AF-A0A4Q5LTH1-F1
#
_entry.id   AF-A0A4Q5LTH1-F1
#
_cell.length_a   1.000
_cell.length_b   1.000
_cell.length_c   1.000
_cell.angle_alpha   90.00
_cell.angle_beta   90.00
_cell.angle_gamma   90.00
#
_symmetry.space_group_name_H-M   'P 1'
#
loop_
_entity.id
_entity.type
_entity.pdbx_description
1 polymer ?
#
loop_
_entity_poly.entity_id
_entity_poly.type
_entity_poly.pdbx_seq_one_letter_code
_entity_poly.pdbx_strand_id
1 'polypeptide(L)'
;MEKNLQNIDKILAKKQAYLVKLTYLSLDSLIETNARHIQLLENEIGAFVECKETINNLKIAYVSATIKNAELLIFFVIHENPGNGSEKGRGHLGTELNNKASQVMQIGFEKDNKGNDTDLIRLKCLHARSTKKLEPVYLEYSEEAKGLVLASSDFVAERMAQKKEKATLAEIQSWIQENMGAEMNKEHLMNNLIAYFDCSKRTVEERLKELVESNFLTKEKHGREVVYALTIPF
;
A
#
# COMPACT_ATOMS: atom_id res chain seq x y z
N MET A 1 17.70 31.74 45.00
CA MET A 1 17.70 30.58 44.09
C MET A 1 16.35 29.86 44.11
N GLU A 2 15.82 29.51 45.27
CA GLU A 2 14.49 28.84 45.42
C GLU A 2 13.30 29.60 44.80
N LYS A 3 13.25 30.94 44.91
CA LYS A 3 12.20 31.76 44.27
C LYS A 3 12.19 31.67 42.74
N ASN A 4 13.32 31.36 42.10
CA ASN A 4 13.40 31.21 40.65
C ASN A 4 12.95 29.81 40.21
N LEU A 5 13.25 28.76 40.97
CA LEU A 5 12.73 27.41 40.70
C LEU A 5 11.20 27.36 40.84
N GLN A 6 10.65 27.94 41.91
CA GLN A 6 9.19 27.99 42.10
C GLN A 6 8.45 28.76 40.98
N ASN A 7 9.11 29.76 40.37
CA ASN A 7 8.57 30.46 39.21
C ASN A 7 8.64 29.61 37.93
N ILE A 8 9.71 28.84 37.74
CA ILE A 8 9.84 27.89 36.63
C ILE A 8 8.78 26.79 36.73
N ASP A 9 8.57 26.22 37.91
CA ASP A 9 7.55 25.19 38.13
C ASP A 9 6.13 25.72 37.92
N LYS A 10 5.85 26.96 38.34
CA LYS A 10 4.57 27.63 38.04
C LYS A 10 4.37 27.90 36.54
N ILE A 11 5.45 28.23 35.82
CA ILE A 11 5.40 28.43 34.36
C ILE A 11 5.19 27.10 33.65
N LEU A 12 5.88 26.04 34.06
CA LEU A 12 5.71 24.69 33.53
C LEU A 12 4.30 24.17 33.80
N ALA A 13 3.79 24.29 35.03
CA ALA A 13 2.43 23.90 35.37
C ALA A 13 1.38 24.72 34.58
N LYS A 14 1.61 26.02 34.36
CA LYS A 14 0.75 26.83 33.48
C LYS A 14 0.83 26.39 32.02
N LYS A 15 2.02 26.08 31.49
CA LYS A 15 2.20 25.56 30.13
C LYS A 15 1.52 24.21 29.96
N GLN A 16 1.65 23.33 30.94
CA GLN A 16 1.05 22.00 30.95
C GLN A 16 -0.48 22.09 31.06
N ALA A 17 -1.01 22.97 31.92
CA ALA A 17 -2.44 23.25 31.98
C ALA A 17 -2.98 23.92 30.71
N TYR A 18 -2.18 24.78 30.05
CA TYR A 18 -2.54 25.42 28.79
C TYR A 18 -2.49 24.43 27.61
N LEU A 19 -1.52 23.51 27.61
CA LEU A 19 -1.43 22.39 26.69
C LEU A 19 -2.63 21.47 26.86
N VAL A 20 -2.93 21.03 28.07
CA VAL A 20 -4.14 20.23 28.38
C VAL A 20 -5.39 20.97 27.90
N LYS A 21 -5.52 22.27 28.18
CA LYS A 21 -6.69 23.06 27.75
C LYS A 21 -6.78 23.23 26.22
N LEU A 22 -5.65 23.39 25.52
CA LEU A 22 -5.58 23.42 24.05
C LEU A 22 -5.90 22.05 23.46
N THR A 23 -5.41 20.98 24.06
CA THR A 23 -5.74 19.61 23.70
C THR A 23 -7.24 19.38 23.84
N TYR A 24 -7.85 19.78 24.96
CA TYR A 24 -9.31 19.70 25.18
C TYR A 24 -10.12 20.58 24.20
N LEU A 25 -9.73 21.84 23.97
CA LEU A 25 -10.41 22.72 23.00
C LEU A 25 -10.29 22.22 21.55
N SER A 26 -9.12 21.68 21.19
CA SER A 26 -8.94 21.03 19.89
C SER A 26 -9.75 19.74 19.80
N LEU A 27 -9.85 18.98 20.90
CA LEU A 27 -10.68 17.79 21.02
C LEU A 27 -12.15 18.14 20.86
N ASP A 28 -12.68 19.15 21.55
CA ASP A 28 -14.09 19.55 21.44
C ASP A 28 -14.46 19.93 20.00
N SER A 29 -13.56 20.64 19.31
CA SER A 29 -13.72 20.97 17.88
C SER A 29 -13.57 19.74 16.95
N LEU A 30 -12.73 18.76 17.32
CA LEU A 30 -12.57 17.47 16.62
C LEU A 30 -13.74 16.50 16.88
N ILE A 31 -14.29 16.50 18.09
CA ILE A 31 -15.45 15.73 18.56
C ILE A 31 -16.72 16.23 17.87
N GLU A 32 -16.88 17.55 17.69
CA GLU A 32 -17.92 18.12 16.83
C GLU A 32 -17.79 17.68 15.36
N THR A 33 -16.64 17.14 14.96
CA THR A 33 -16.34 16.74 13.58
C THR A 33 -16.32 15.22 13.42
N ASN A 34 -17.43 14.51 13.72
CA ASN A 34 -17.68 13.10 13.36
C ASN A 34 -16.55 12.07 13.64
N ALA A 35 -15.54 12.39 14.45
CA ALA A 35 -14.44 11.50 14.80
C ALA A 35 -14.91 10.58 15.93
N ARG A 36 -14.94 9.27 15.68
CA ARG A 36 -15.55 8.29 16.62
C ARG A 36 -14.62 7.79 17.71
N HIS A 37 -13.30 7.86 17.52
CA HIS A 37 -12.33 7.45 18.52
C HIS A 37 -11.11 8.36 18.49
N ILE A 38 -10.83 8.97 19.63
CA ILE A 38 -9.56 9.64 19.91
C ILE A 38 -8.90 8.90 21.07
N GLN A 39 -7.81 8.19 20.78
CA GLN A 39 -6.98 7.57 21.81
C GLN A 39 -5.73 8.43 22.00
N LEU A 40 -5.50 8.84 23.25
CA LEU A 40 -4.26 9.50 23.66
C LEU A 40 -3.22 8.42 23.95
N LEU A 41 -2.02 8.56 23.39
CA LEU A 41 -0.90 7.68 23.72
C LEU A 41 -0.35 8.12 25.08
N GLU A 42 -0.42 7.25 26.10
CA GLU A 42 -0.20 7.63 27.50
C GLU A 42 1.21 8.16 27.81
N ASN A 43 2.18 8.02 26.89
CA ASN A 43 3.59 8.39 27.10
C ASN A 43 4.19 9.32 26.04
N GLU A 44 3.44 9.72 25.01
CA GLU A 44 3.88 10.69 24.00
C GLU A 44 2.72 11.62 23.67
N ILE A 45 2.99 12.91 23.44
CA ILE A 45 1.95 13.91 23.18
C ILE A 45 1.33 13.64 21.80
N GLY A 46 0.42 12.67 21.71
CA GLY A 46 -0.17 12.27 20.46
C GLY A 46 -1.58 11.72 20.53
N ALA A 47 -2.28 11.84 19.41
CA ALA A 47 -3.69 11.48 19.24
C ALA A 47 -3.90 10.64 17.98
N PHE A 48 -4.74 9.62 18.08
CA PHE A 48 -5.21 8.82 16.95
C PHE A 48 -6.60 9.29 16.52
N VAL A 49 -6.84 9.55 15.24
CA VAL A 49 -8.13 10.06 14.75
C VAL A 49 -8.61 9.20 13.58
N GLU A 50 -9.72 8.48 13.79
CA GLU A 50 -10.44 7.79 12.70
C GLU A 50 -11.39 8.77 11.99
N CYS A 51 -11.18 8.99 10.69
CA CYS A 51 -12.00 9.91 9.90
C CYS A 51 -13.06 9.15 9.10
N LYS A 52 -14.36 9.39 9.39
CA LYS A 52 -15.47 8.72 8.69
C LYS A 52 -16.20 9.58 7.65
N GLU A 53 -16.32 10.90 7.81
CA GLU A 53 -16.73 11.80 6.73
C GLU A 53 -16.59 13.30 7.09
N THR A 54 -16.09 14.07 6.10
CA THR A 54 -16.10 15.53 5.93
C THR A 54 -15.51 16.41 7.06
N ILE A 55 -14.18 16.45 7.15
CA ILE A 55 -13.47 17.61 7.71
C ILE A 55 -13.27 18.60 6.56
N ASN A 56 -13.82 19.82 6.66
CA ASN A 56 -13.58 20.86 5.64
C ASN A 56 -12.13 21.39 5.73
N ASN A 57 -11.56 21.80 4.59
CA ASN A 57 -10.23 22.41 4.45
C ASN A 57 -9.80 23.36 5.57
N LEU A 58 -10.70 24.25 6.01
CA LEU A 58 -10.47 25.23 7.08
C LEU A 58 -10.13 24.57 8.42
N LYS A 59 -10.77 23.45 8.75
CA LYS A 59 -10.51 22.68 9.96
C LYS A 59 -9.17 21.94 9.88
N ILE A 60 -8.79 21.41 8.71
CA ILE A 60 -7.48 20.76 8.50
C ILE A 60 -6.34 21.78 8.66
N ALA A 61 -6.51 23.00 8.13
CA ALA A 61 -5.53 24.06 8.27
C ALA A 61 -5.37 24.49 9.75
N TYR A 62 -6.48 24.60 10.48
CA TYR A 62 -6.47 24.90 11.92
C TYR A 62 -5.76 23.80 12.73
N VAL A 63 -6.11 22.54 12.50
CA VAL A 63 -5.46 21.38 13.14
C VAL A 63 -3.97 21.36 12.82
N SER A 64 -3.57 21.60 11.58
CA SER A 64 -2.15 21.65 11.18
C SER A 64 -1.37 22.76 11.91
N ALA A 65 -1.98 23.93 12.10
CA ALA A 65 -1.37 25.03 12.84
C ALA A 65 -1.25 24.69 14.35
N THR A 66 -2.28 24.07 14.93
CA THR A 66 -2.27 23.62 16.33
C THR A 66 -1.21 22.55 16.58
N ILE A 67 -1.12 21.54 15.70
CA ILE A 67 -0.07 20.51 15.72
C ILE A 67 1.31 21.16 15.77
N LYS A 68 1.57 22.11 14.86
CA LYS A 68 2.87 22.76 14.76
C LYS A 68 3.22 23.60 15.99
N ASN A 69 2.25 24.34 16.53
CA ASN A 69 2.49 25.26 17.65
C ASN A 69 2.58 24.54 19.00
N ALA A 70 1.93 23.39 19.14
CA ALA A 70 1.90 22.61 20.36
C ALA A 70 2.79 21.35 20.32
N GLU A 71 3.58 21.18 19.24
CA GLU A 71 4.50 20.05 19.03
C GLU A 71 3.82 18.68 19.22
N LEU A 72 2.60 18.54 18.69
CA LEU A 72 1.78 17.33 18.83
C LEU A 72 2.09 16.34 17.70
N LEU A 73 1.97 15.04 17.99
CA LEU A 73 1.94 14.00 16.96
C LEU A 73 0.50 13.52 16.73
N ILE A 74 -0.04 13.68 15.53
CA ILE A 74 -1.40 13.20 15.21
C ILE A 74 -1.36 12.16 14.11
N PHE A 75 -1.94 11.00 14.37
CA PHE A 75 -2.17 9.95 13.41
C PHE A 75 -3.60 10.04 12.88
N PHE A 76 -3.75 10.16 11.57
CA PHE A 76 -5.03 10.03 10.89
C PHE A 76 -5.12 8.66 10.25
N VAL A 77 -6.23 7.96 10.49
CA VAL A 77 -6.55 6.72 9.78
C VAL A 77 -7.72 6.94 8.83
N ILE A 78 -7.45 6.59 7.58
CA ILE A 78 -8.36 6.79 6.46
C ILE A 78 -8.41 5.48 5.68
N HIS A 79 -9.62 4.99 5.44
CA HIS A 79 -9.82 3.88 4.52
C HIS A 79 -9.58 4.31 3.08
N GLU A 80 -9.16 3.38 2.24
CA GLU A 80 -9.07 3.62 0.79
C GLU A 80 -10.47 3.65 0.16
N ASN A 81 -10.59 4.23 -1.04
CA ASN A 81 -11.83 4.10 -1.80
C ASN A 81 -12.04 2.62 -2.21
N PRO A 82 -13.28 2.11 -2.18
CA PRO A 82 -13.57 0.78 -2.68
C PRO A 82 -13.35 0.71 -4.20
N GLY A 83 -12.55 -0.26 -4.64
CA GLY A 83 -12.23 -0.49 -6.06
C GLY A 83 -10.86 -1.16 -6.24
N ASN A 84 -10.70 -1.96 -7.29
CA ASN A 84 -9.44 -2.65 -7.59
C ASN A 84 -8.37 -1.64 -8.02
N GLY A 85 -7.52 -1.21 -7.07
CA GLY A 85 -6.29 -0.49 -7.36
C GLY A 85 -6.30 1.02 -7.09
N SER A 86 -7.27 1.58 -6.37
CA SER A 86 -7.16 2.97 -5.94
C SER A 86 -6.31 3.09 -4.66
N GLU A 87 -5.00 3.33 -4.82
CA GLU A 87 -4.06 3.70 -3.73
C GLU A 87 -4.35 5.11 -3.15
N LYS A 88 -5.59 5.59 -3.26
CA LYS A 88 -5.99 6.95 -2.88
C LYS A 88 -6.90 6.87 -1.67
N GLY A 89 -6.51 7.58 -0.60
CA GLY A 89 -7.35 7.78 0.58
C GLY A 89 -8.72 8.33 0.21
N ARG A 90 -9.75 7.90 0.95
CA ARG A 90 -11.15 8.12 0.59
C ARG A 90 -11.57 9.61 0.59
N GLY A 91 -12.25 10.01 -0.49
CA GLY A 91 -12.89 11.33 -0.65
C GLY A 91 -11.95 12.55 -0.78
N HIS A 92 -12.55 13.74 -0.83
CA HIS A 92 -11.82 15.02 -0.82
C HIS A 92 -10.93 15.16 0.44
N LEU A 93 -11.41 14.67 1.58
CA LEU A 93 -10.68 14.65 2.84
C LEU A 93 -9.35 13.86 2.74
N GLY A 94 -9.38 12.65 2.16
CA GLY A 94 -8.17 11.85 1.99
C GLY A 94 -7.11 12.56 1.13
N THR A 95 -7.56 13.26 0.08
CA THR A 95 -6.67 14.07 -0.77
C THR A 95 -6.05 15.23 0.00
N GLU A 96 -6.85 15.95 0.78
CA GLU A 96 -6.39 17.10 1.57
C GLU A 96 -5.42 16.69 2.69
N LEU A 97 -5.72 15.60 3.41
CA LEU A 97 -4.84 15.06 4.44
C LEU A 97 -3.51 14.59 3.84
N ASN A 98 -3.52 13.87 2.71
CA ASN A 98 -2.28 13.50 2.01
C ASN A 98 -1.46 14.74 1.60
N ASN A 99 -2.13 15.82 1.20
CA ASN A 99 -1.52 17.09 0.81
C ASN A 99 -1.06 17.96 1.98
N LYS A 100 -1.34 17.60 3.24
CA LYS A 100 -0.90 18.37 4.43
C LYS A 100 -0.07 17.55 5.40
N ALA A 101 -0.22 16.23 5.40
CA ALA A 101 0.51 15.32 6.27
C ALA A 101 2.03 15.42 6.04
N SER A 102 2.79 15.44 7.13
CA SER A 102 4.26 15.37 7.11
C SER A 102 4.76 14.03 6.59
N GLN A 103 4.02 12.95 6.88
CA GLN A 103 4.24 11.60 6.40
C GLN A 103 2.91 10.94 6.05
N VAL A 104 2.89 10.15 4.97
CA VAL A 104 1.76 9.31 4.58
C VAL A 104 2.25 7.88 4.47
N MET A 105 1.60 6.98 5.19
CA MET A 105 1.88 5.54 5.16
C MET A 105 0.65 4.78 4.68
N GLN A 106 0.88 3.68 3.97
CA GLN A 106 -0.17 2.73 3.60
C GLN A 106 0.17 1.39 4.25
N ILE A 107 -0.84 0.79 4.86
CA ILE A 107 -0.79 -0.57 5.39
C ILE A 107 -1.81 -1.42 4.65
N GLY A 108 -1.41 -2.62 4.24
CA GLY A 108 -2.31 -3.55 3.56
C GLY A 108 -1.65 -4.91 3.35
N PHE A 109 -2.45 -5.91 2.99
CA PHE A 109 -1.94 -7.22 2.65
C PHE A 109 -1.19 -7.19 1.32
N GLU A 110 -0.07 -7.89 1.26
CA GLU A 110 0.53 -8.24 -0.02
C GLU A 110 -0.37 -9.24 -0.73
N LYS A 111 -0.44 -9.12 -2.05
CA LYS A 111 -1.27 -9.97 -2.88
C LYS A 111 -0.47 -11.07 -3.52
N ASP A 112 -1.06 -12.26 -3.59
CA ASP A 112 -0.52 -13.38 -4.35
C ASP A 112 -0.68 -13.13 -5.87
N ASN A 113 -0.15 -14.06 -6.68
CA ASN A 113 -0.26 -14.01 -8.14
C ASN A 113 -1.70 -14.11 -8.66
N LYS A 114 -2.67 -14.49 -7.82
CA LYS A 114 -4.10 -14.57 -8.15
C LYS A 114 -4.85 -13.31 -7.70
N GLY A 115 -4.16 -12.35 -7.09
CA GLY A 115 -4.72 -11.10 -6.59
C GLY A 115 -5.43 -11.23 -5.24
N ASN A 116 -5.30 -12.39 -4.58
CA ASN A 116 -5.83 -12.62 -3.24
C ASN A 116 -4.88 -12.05 -2.19
N ASP A 117 -5.44 -11.58 -1.10
CA ASP A 117 -4.65 -11.11 0.04
C ASP A 117 -3.93 -12.31 0.69
N THR A 118 -2.63 -12.13 0.93
CA THR A 118 -1.82 -13.04 1.76
C THR A 118 -1.91 -12.61 3.23
N ASP A 119 -1.30 -13.37 4.12
CA ASP A 119 -1.09 -13.02 5.52
C ASP A 119 0.12 -12.09 5.75
N LEU A 120 0.93 -11.83 4.70
CA LEU A 120 2.01 -10.87 4.77
C LEU A 120 1.45 -9.46 4.64
N ILE A 121 1.65 -8.63 5.66
CA ILE A 121 1.20 -7.24 5.68
C ILE A 121 2.38 -6.34 5.35
N ARG A 122 2.20 -5.39 4.45
CA ARG A 122 3.21 -4.38 4.13
C ARG A 122 2.78 -3.01 4.60
N LEU A 123 3.66 -2.38 5.38
CA LEU A 123 3.61 -0.97 5.73
C LEU A 123 4.61 -0.21 4.85
N LYS A 124 4.12 0.60 3.90
CA LYS A 124 4.98 1.42 3.02
C LYS A 124 4.78 2.92 3.27
N CYS A 125 5.88 3.68 3.19
CA CYS A 125 5.84 5.13 3.16
C CYS A 125 5.50 5.63 1.75
N LEU A 126 4.32 6.21 1.57
CA LEU A 126 3.91 6.82 0.30
C LEU A 126 4.57 8.19 0.11
N HIS A 127 4.63 8.99 1.17
CA HIS A 127 5.10 10.37 1.12
C HIS A 127 5.79 10.78 2.44
N ALA A 128 6.86 11.59 2.31
CA ALA A 128 7.52 12.27 3.41
C ALA A 128 8.00 13.64 2.93
N ARG A 129 7.78 14.71 3.71
CA ARG A 129 8.13 16.10 3.29
C ARG A 129 9.54 16.53 3.64
N SER A 130 10.13 15.96 4.68
CA SER A 130 11.34 16.51 5.31
C SER A 130 12.45 15.47 5.51
N THR A 131 12.18 14.21 5.17
CA THR A 131 13.08 13.08 5.39
C THR A 131 13.07 12.15 4.19
N LYS A 132 14.10 11.29 4.10
CA LYS A 132 14.09 10.17 3.15
C LYS A 132 12.86 9.30 3.45
N LYS A 133 12.17 8.85 2.39
CA LYS A 133 11.10 7.85 2.54
C LYS A 133 11.65 6.62 3.24
N LEU A 134 10.89 6.14 4.23
CA LEU A 134 11.22 4.91 4.95
C LEU A 134 11.06 3.72 4.00
N GLU A 135 11.99 2.77 4.11
CA GLU A 135 11.86 1.49 3.42
C GLU A 135 10.62 0.75 3.95
N PRO A 136 9.92 -0.04 3.11
CA PRO A 136 8.77 -0.80 3.56
C PRO A 136 9.11 -1.75 4.70
N VAL A 137 8.20 -1.83 5.66
CA VAL A 137 8.27 -2.78 6.76
C VAL A 137 7.24 -3.86 6.52
N TYR A 138 7.63 -5.11 6.76
CA TYR A 138 6.77 -6.26 6.62
C TYR A 138 6.35 -6.77 8.00
N LEU A 139 5.08 -7.08 8.13
CA LEU A 139 4.42 -7.43 9.37
C LEU A 139 3.61 -8.72 9.19
N GLU A 140 3.41 -9.44 10.28
CA GLU A 140 2.51 -10.59 10.38
C GLU A 140 1.68 -10.49 11.67
N TYR A 141 0.52 -11.14 11.69
CA TYR A 141 -0.29 -11.21 12.90
C TYR A 141 0.22 -12.35 13.80
N SER A 142 0.56 -12.01 15.03
CA SER A 142 0.93 -12.97 16.06
C SER A 142 -0.27 -13.26 16.96
N GLU A 143 -0.68 -14.53 17.01
CA GLU A 143 -1.69 -15.00 17.95
C GLU A 143 -1.24 -14.87 19.42
N GLU A 144 0.06 -15.05 19.68
CA GLU A 144 0.65 -14.94 21.01
C GLU A 144 0.59 -13.49 21.51
N ALA A 145 1.01 -12.54 20.69
CA ALA A 145 0.98 -11.11 21.03
C ALA A 145 -0.42 -10.47 20.84
N LYS A 146 -1.35 -11.17 20.18
CA LYS A 146 -2.65 -10.67 19.73
C LYS A 146 -2.54 -9.35 18.96
N GLY A 147 -1.56 -9.28 18.05
CA GLY A 147 -1.22 -8.05 17.36
C GLY A 147 -0.20 -8.24 16.23
N LEU A 148 0.15 -7.13 15.58
CA LEU A 148 1.12 -7.12 14.49
C LEU A 148 2.56 -7.14 15.02
N VAL A 149 3.36 -8.05 14.51
CA VAL A 149 4.81 -8.16 14.79
C VAL A 149 5.59 -8.04 13.48
N LEU A 150 6.89 -7.77 13.56
CA LEU A 150 7.77 -7.79 12.38
C LEU A 150 7.82 -9.20 11.80
N ALA A 151 7.56 -9.31 10.50
CA ALA A 151 7.67 -10.59 9.80
C ALA A 151 9.13 -11.04 9.72
N SER A 152 9.37 -12.33 9.94
CA SER A 152 10.70 -12.91 9.77
C SER A 152 11.19 -12.83 8.31
N SER A 153 12.51 -12.78 8.10
CA SER A 153 13.09 -12.72 6.76
C SER A 153 12.67 -13.90 5.88
N ASP A 154 12.56 -15.08 6.47
CA ASP A 154 12.23 -16.31 5.77
C ASP A 154 10.77 -16.30 5.32
N PHE A 155 9.86 -15.85 6.21
CA PHE A 155 8.45 -15.67 5.90
C PHE A 155 8.23 -14.65 4.78
N VAL A 156 8.93 -13.50 4.85
CA VAL A 156 8.90 -12.49 3.78
C VAL A 156 9.39 -13.10 2.46
N ALA A 157 10.53 -13.80 2.48
CA ALA A 157 11.10 -14.41 1.27
C ALA A 157 10.16 -15.45 0.65
N GLU A 158 9.51 -16.28 1.46
CA GLU A 158 8.55 -17.29 1.00
C GLU A 158 7.36 -16.64 0.27
N ARG A 159 6.72 -15.63 0.88
CA ARG A 159 5.56 -14.96 0.28
C ARG A 159 5.92 -14.09 -0.91
N MET A 160 7.09 -13.47 -0.89
CA MET A 160 7.60 -12.75 -2.06
C MET A 160 8.01 -13.70 -3.20
N ALA A 161 8.45 -14.92 -2.90
CA ALA A 161 8.74 -15.94 -3.91
C ALA A 161 7.46 -16.47 -4.57
N GLN A 162 6.35 -16.59 -3.84
CA GLN A 162 5.04 -16.90 -4.41
C GLN A 162 4.54 -15.83 -5.38
N LYS A 163 5.08 -14.60 -5.28
CA LYS A 163 4.84 -13.47 -6.19
C LYS A 163 5.79 -13.43 -7.39
N LYS A 164 6.76 -14.35 -7.51
CA LYS A 164 7.57 -14.44 -8.72
C LYS A 164 6.66 -14.57 -9.93
N GLU A 165 6.98 -13.78 -10.95
CA GLU A 165 6.22 -13.66 -12.18
C GLU A 165 6.07 -15.04 -12.81
N LYS A 166 4.84 -15.58 -12.80
CA LYS A 166 4.54 -16.82 -13.52
C LYS A 166 4.62 -16.56 -15.02
N ALA A 167 5.08 -17.56 -15.77
CA ALA A 167 5.16 -17.49 -17.22
C ALA A 167 6.05 -16.31 -17.66
N THR A 168 7.25 -16.25 -17.12
CA THR A 168 8.28 -15.34 -17.64
C THR A 168 8.49 -15.62 -19.13
N LEU A 169 8.97 -14.61 -19.88
CA LEU A 169 9.24 -14.79 -21.31
C LEU A 169 10.14 -15.99 -21.58
N ALA A 170 11.19 -16.19 -20.78
CA ALA A 170 12.12 -17.30 -20.93
C ALA A 170 11.47 -18.67 -20.69
N GLU A 171 10.58 -18.77 -19.70
CA GLU A 171 9.84 -20.01 -19.42
C GLU A 171 8.86 -20.34 -20.55
N ILE A 172 8.13 -19.33 -21.05
CA ILE A 172 7.21 -19.51 -22.19
C ILE A 172 8.00 -19.91 -23.44
N GLN A 173 9.13 -19.27 -23.72
CA GLN A 173 9.99 -19.64 -24.85
C GLN A 173 10.43 -21.10 -24.77
N SER A 174 10.94 -21.51 -23.60
CA SER A 174 11.40 -22.89 -23.38
C SER A 174 10.26 -23.89 -23.57
N TRP A 175 9.08 -23.60 -22.99
CA TRP A 175 7.90 -24.44 -23.15
C TRP A 175 7.45 -24.55 -24.62
N ILE A 176 7.43 -23.43 -25.35
CA ILE A 176 7.06 -23.40 -26.77
C ILE A 176 8.03 -24.23 -27.60
N GLN A 177 9.33 -24.12 -27.37
CA GLN A 177 10.34 -24.91 -28.10
C GLN A 177 10.18 -26.41 -27.87
N GLU A 178 9.83 -26.82 -26.65
CA GLU A 178 9.67 -28.23 -26.29
C GLU A 178 8.33 -28.83 -26.72
N ASN A 179 7.26 -28.03 -26.80
CA ASN A 179 5.88 -28.55 -26.91
C ASN A 179 5.11 -28.08 -28.15
N MET A 180 5.51 -26.99 -28.80
CA MET A 180 4.73 -26.40 -29.90
C MET A 180 4.96 -27.09 -31.25
N GLY A 181 6.14 -27.67 -31.47
CA GLY A 181 6.57 -28.10 -32.80
C GLY A 181 6.84 -26.90 -33.72
N ALA A 182 6.51 -27.02 -35.01
CA ALA A 182 6.71 -25.94 -35.99
C ALA A 182 5.66 -24.83 -35.85
N GLU A 183 4.39 -25.20 -35.66
CA GLU A 183 3.26 -24.28 -35.56
C GLU A 183 2.13 -24.83 -34.67
N MET A 184 1.35 -23.95 -34.04
CA MET A 184 0.21 -24.31 -33.22
C MET A 184 -0.93 -23.30 -33.32
N ASN A 185 -2.17 -23.79 -33.35
CA ASN A 185 -3.36 -22.95 -33.34
C ASN A 185 -3.41 -22.07 -32.07
N LYS A 186 -3.78 -20.79 -32.22
CA LYS A 186 -3.85 -19.81 -31.12
C LYS A 186 -4.66 -20.32 -29.94
N GLU A 187 -5.85 -20.86 -30.16
CA GLU A 187 -6.73 -21.30 -29.06
C GLU A 187 -6.10 -22.45 -28.29
N HIS A 188 -5.50 -23.40 -29.00
CA HIS A 188 -4.81 -24.53 -28.39
C HIS A 188 -3.56 -24.11 -27.61
N LEU A 189 -2.72 -23.25 -28.20
CA LEU A 189 -1.54 -22.69 -27.55
C LEU A 189 -1.91 -21.92 -26.27
N MET A 190 -2.93 -21.07 -26.36
CA MET A 190 -3.41 -20.29 -25.22
C MET A 190 -3.90 -21.20 -24.08
N ASN A 191 -4.71 -22.20 -24.39
CA ASN A 191 -5.24 -23.11 -23.38
C ASN A 191 -4.13 -23.93 -22.72
N ASN A 192 -3.16 -24.40 -23.49
CA ASN A 192 -2.01 -25.14 -22.96
C ASN A 192 -1.13 -24.28 -22.05
N LEU A 193 -0.80 -23.04 -22.47
CA LEU A 193 -0.01 -22.12 -21.65
C LEU A 193 -0.75 -21.69 -20.37
N ILE A 194 -2.05 -21.41 -20.46
CA ILE A 194 -2.88 -21.08 -19.28
C ILE A 194 -2.89 -22.26 -18.30
N ALA A 195 -3.10 -23.48 -18.80
CA ALA A 195 -3.14 -24.68 -17.97
C ALA A 195 -1.79 -25.01 -17.34
N TYR A 196 -0.70 -24.91 -18.12
CA TYR A 196 0.65 -25.25 -17.66
C TYR A 196 1.19 -24.24 -16.64
N PHE A 197 1.01 -22.94 -16.89
CA PHE A 197 1.55 -21.89 -16.02
C PHE A 197 0.59 -21.42 -14.92
N ASP A 198 -0.66 -21.91 -14.88
CA ASP A 198 -1.72 -21.48 -13.94
C ASP A 198 -1.81 -19.94 -13.86
N CYS A 199 -1.99 -19.30 -15.03
CA CYS A 199 -2.00 -17.85 -15.19
C CYS A 199 -3.18 -17.35 -16.05
N SER A 200 -3.44 -16.04 -16.03
CA SER A 200 -4.59 -15.47 -16.72
C SER A 200 -4.40 -15.44 -18.24
N LYS A 201 -5.52 -15.48 -18.99
CA LYS A 201 -5.50 -15.31 -20.45
C LYS A 201 -4.77 -14.03 -20.88
N ARG A 202 -4.98 -12.94 -20.16
CA ARG A 202 -4.35 -11.65 -20.44
C ARG A 202 -2.82 -11.73 -20.32
N THR A 203 -2.32 -12.37 -19.26
CA THR A 203 -0.88 -12.57 -19.04
C THR A 203 -0.25 -13.31 -20.22
N VAL A 204 -0.86 -14.40 -20.67
CA VAL A 204 -0.34 -15.16 -21.82
C VAL A 204 -0.43 -14.35 -23.12
N GLU A 205 -1.52 -13.59 -23.36
CA GLU A 205 -1.64 -12.75 -24.56
C GLU A 205 -0.59 -11.63 -24.61
N GLU A 206 -0.29 -10.99 -23.48
CA GLU A 206 0.76 -9.97 -23.37
C GLU A 206 2.14 -10.59 -23.68
N ARG A 207 2.44 -11.77 -23.12
CA ARG A 207 3.72 -12.47 -23.39
C ARG A 207 3.84 -12.95 -24.82
N LEU A 208 2.80 -13.54 -25.40
CA LEU A 208 2.84 -13.94 -26.81
C LEU A 208 3.03 -12.74 -27.74
N LYS A 209 2.45 -11.57 -27.41
CA LYS A 209 2.67 -10.33 -28.16
C LYS A 209 4.14 -9.89 -28.08
N GLU A 210 4.73 -9.89 -26.89
CA GLU A 210 6.15 -9.61 -26.68
C GLU A 210 7.04 -10.58 -27.47
N LEU A 211 6.68 -11.86 -27.54
CA LEU A 211 7.42 -12.85 -28.33
C LEU A 211 7.33 -12.62 -29.83
N VAL A 212 6.18 -12.17 -30.34
CA VAL A 212 6.06 -11.75 -31.74
C VAL A 212 6.87 -10.49 -32.02
N GLU A 213 6.87 -9.51 -31.11
CA GLU A 213 7.66 -8.28 -31.23
C GLU A 213 9.18 -8.56 -31.19
N SER A 214 9.61 -9.55 -30.38
CA SER A 214 10.99 -10.03 -30.33
C SER A 214 11.39 -10.92 -31.52
N ASN A 215 10.47 -11.14 -32.47
CA ASN A 215 10.66 -11.99 -33.64
C ASN A 215 10.94 -13.47 -33.31
N PHE A 216 10.56 -13.92 -32.10
CA PHE A 216 10.64 -15.33 -31.70
C PHE A 216 9.50 -16.16 -32.29
N LEU A 217 8.31 -15.57 -32.38
CA LEU A 217 7.14 -16.14 -33.03
C LEU A 217 6.70 -15.28 -34.22
N THR A 218 6.14 -15.93 -35.23
CA THR A 218 5.29 -15.30 -36.22
C THR A 218 3.83 -15.62 -35.92
N LYS A 219 2.94 -14.67 -36.24
CA LYS A 219 1.50 -14.84 -36.11
C LYS A 219 0.88 -14.79 -37.49
N GLU A 220 0.37 -15.92 -37.94
CA GLU A 220 -0.21 -16.08 -39.27
C GLU A 220 -1.71 -16.31 -39.20
N LYS A 221 -2.41 -15.97 -40.29
CA LYS A 221 -3.85 -16.18 -40.42
C LYS A 221 -4.12 -17.12 -41.58
N HIS A 222 -4.57 -18.32 -41.25
CA HIS A 222 -4.90 -19.38 -42.21
C HIS A 222 -6.43 -19.46 -42.31
N GLY A 223 -7.01 -18.69 -43.23
CA GLY A 223 -8.46 -18.58 -43.39
C GLY A 223 -9.14 -17.93 -42.17
N ARG A 224 -9.93 -18.71 -41.41
CA ARG A 224 -10.58 -18.26 -40.16
C ARG A 224 -9.72 -18.50 -38.92
N GLU A 225 -8.67 -19.28 -39.03
CA GLU A 225 -7.82 -19.65 -37.90
C GLU A 225 -6.60 -18.74 -37.80
N VAL A 226 -6.10 -18.58 -36.58
CA VAL A 226 -4.89 -17.84 -36.26
C VAL A 226 -3.90 -18.84 -35.68
N VAL A 227 -2.70 -18.87 -36.25
CA VAL A 227 -1.65 -19.83 -35.91
C VAL A 227 -0.40 -19.06 -35.47
N TYR A 228 0.31 -19.59 -34.49
CA TYR A 228 1.65 -19.12 -34.13
C TYR A 228 2.67 -20.14 -34.63
N ALA A 229 3.75 -19.65 -35.25
CA ALA A 229 4.85 -20.47 -35.73
C ALA A 229 6.19 -19.94 -35.20
N LEU A 230 7.18 -20.82 -35.05
CA LEU A 230 8.54 -20.41 -34.67
C LEU A 230 9.22 -19.71 -35.86
N THR A 231 9.81 -18.54 -35.62
CA THR A 231 10.53 -17.80 -36.67
C THR A 231 11.83 -18.49 -37.08
N ILE A 232 12.41 -19.29 -36.19
CA ILE A 232 13.56 -20.14 -36.48
C ILE A 232 13.12 -21.59 -36.28
N PRO A 233 12.83 -22.34 -37.36
CA PRO A 233 12.70 -23.78 -37.24
C PRO A 233 14.08 -24.33 -36.86
N PHE A 234 14.13 -25.18 -35.83
CA PHE A 234 15.29 -26.01 -35.54
C PHE A 234 15.63 -26.89 -36.74
#